data_AF-A0A3M2B874-F1
#
_entry.id   AF-A0A3M2B874-F1
#
_cell.length_a   1.000
_cell.length_b   1.000
_cell.length_c   1.000
_cell.angle_alpha   90.00
_cell.angle_beta   90.00
_cell.angle_gamma   90.00
#
_symmetry.space_group_name_H-M   'P 1'
#
loop_
_entity.id
_entity.type
_entity.pdbx_description
1 polymer ?
#
loop_
_entity_poly.entity_id
_entity_poly.type
_entity_poly.pdbx_seq_one_letter_code
_entity_poly.pdbx_strand_id
1 'polypeptide(L)'
;MSLSRSVLEALPARPGVYLFRDAGGEVVYVGKAKSLRARVRSYFRASAQHSLKTRELVRHIADVDTIVVGSEAEALILEANLIKEHRPRFNIQLRDDKRYPHIKVTVQEPFPRVFVTRRIANDGARYFGPYTSVGAMRSALEVVKRLYTVRSCRYDLPHDAPARPCLDYHIGRCKAP
;
A
#
# COMPACT_ATOMS: atom_id res chain seq x y z
N MET A 1 -0.38 -16.71 27.18
CA MET A 1 0.36 -15.57 27.76
C MET A 1 -0.04 -14.33 26.99
N SER A 2 -0.49 -13.27 27.67
CA SER A 2 -0.83 -12.00 27.02
C SER A 2 0.31 -11.01 27.22
N LEU A 3 0.57 -10.16 26.23
CA LEU A 3 1.43 -9.00 26.37
C LEU A 3 1.10 -8.21 27.65
N SER A 4 2.13 -7.77 28.38
CA SER A 4 1.94 -7.02 29.60
C SER A 4 1.30 -5.66 29.30
N ARG A 5 0.45 -5.19 30.23
CA ARG A 5 -0.26 -3.92 30.08
C ARG A 5 0.70 -2.73 29.96
N SER A 6 1.84 -2.79 30.65
CA SER A 6 2.90 -1.76 30.59
C SER A 6 3.53 -1.63 29.20
N VAL A 7 3.78 -2.75 28.50
CA VAL A 7 4.31 -2.72 27.12
C VAL A 7 3.32 -2.03 26.19
N LEU A 8 2.03 -2.31 26.31
CA LEU A 8 1.00 -1.68 25.47
C LEU A 8 0.82 -0.17 25.72
N GLU A 9 1.11 0.29 26.93
CA GLU A 9 1.03 1.70 27.32
C GLU A 9 2.26 2.51 26.85
N ALA A 10 3.44 1.87 26.82
CA ALA A 10 4.70 2.47 26.38
C ALA A 10 4.79 2.71 24.85
N LEU A 11 3.87 2.13 24.06
CA LEU A 11 3.93 2.23 22.59
C LEU A 11 3.80 3.69 22.10
N PRO A 12 4.59 4.10 21.09
CA PRO A 12 4.54 5.45 20.55
C PRO A 12 3.26 5.69 19.72
N ALA A 13 2.71 6.90 19.80
CA ALA A 13 1.62 7.35 18.94
C ALA A 13 2.14 7.93 17.62
N ARG A 14 3.09 7.25 16.98
CA ARG A 14 3.77 7.67 15.74
C ARG A 14 3.60 6.62 14.62
N PRO A 15 3.78 7.00 13.34
CA PRO A 15 3.75 6.05 12.25
C PRO A 15 4.95 5.10 12.30
N GLY A 16 4.76 3.85 11.91
CA GLY A 16 5.80 2.85 12.01
C GLY A 16 5.37 1.45 11.63
N VAL A 17 6.28 0.51 11.82
CA VAL A 17 6.07 -0.93 11.64
C VAL A 17 6.13 -1.61 12.99
N TYR A 18 5.23 -2.58 13.24
CA TYR A 18 5.25 -3.44 14.41
C TYR A 18 5.49 -4.89 13.98
N LEU A 19 6.21 -5.63 14.82
CA LEU A 19 6.49 -7.04 14.63
C LEU A 19 5.98 -7.79 15.86
N PHE A 20 5.07 -8.73 15.66
CA PHE A 20 4.65 -9.64 16.72
C PHE A 20 5.54 -10.87 16.71
N ARG A 21 5.98 -11.27 17.91
CA ARG A 21 6.78 -12.47 18.12
C ARG A 21 6.04 -13.49 18.96
N ASP A 22 6.36 -14.76 18.74
CA ASP A 22 5.92 -15.83 19.64
C ASP A 22 6.86 -16.01 20.85
N ALA A 23 6.54 -16.99 21.69
CA ALA A 23 7.31 -17.30 22.89
C ALA A 23 8.73 -17.79 22.59
N GLY A 24 9.01 -18.25 21.36
CA GLY A 24 10.34 -18.62 20.89
C GLY A 24 11.14 -17.44 20.33
N GLY A 25 10.54 -16.25 20.23
CA GLY A 25 11.15 -15.05 19.66
C GLY A 25 11.03 -14.94 18.14
N GLU A 26 10.33 -15.86 17.47
CA GLU A 26 10.14 -15.82 16.02
C GLU A 26 9.11 -14.78 15.61
N VAL A 27 9.36 -14.07 14.51
CA VAL A 27 8.41 -13.07 13.97
C VAL A 27 7.23 -13.79 13.31
N VAL A 28 6.07 -13.74 13.96
CA VAL A 28 4.85 -14.39 13.49
C VAL A 28 3.97 -13.48 12.63
N TYR A 29 4.08 -12.16 12.81
CA TYR A 29 3.36 -11.17 12.02
C TYR A 29 4.08 -9.82 11.97
N VAL A 30 4.02 -9.14 10.83
CA VAL A 30 4.51 -7.77 10.60
C VAL A 30 3.38 -6.92 10.06
N GLY A 31 3.22 -5.71 10.58
CA GLY A 31 2.25 -4.76 10.03
C GLY A 31 2.69 -3.31 10.22
N LYS A 32 2.16 -2.41 9.40
CA LYS A 32 2.36 -0.95 9.56
C LYS A 32 1.17 -0.24 10.20
N ALA A 33 1.43 0.93 10.77
CA ALA A 33 0.44 1.77 11.39
C ALA A 33 0.72 3.26 11.17
N LYS A 34 -0.35 4.08 11.10
CA LYS A 34 -0.25 5.55 11.28
C LYS A 34 0.04 5.93 12.73
N SER A 35 -0.43 5.10 13.66
CA SER A 35 -0.17 5.19 15.10
C SER A 35 0.03 3.78 15.64
N LEU A 36 1.28 3.45 15.98
CA LEU A 36 1.65 2.14 16.52
C LEU A 36 0.83 1.79 17.77
N ARG A 37 0.71 2.74 18.71
CA ARG A 37 -0.13 2.60 19.92
C ARG A 37 -1.56 2.22 19.61
N ALA A 38 -2.23 2.97 18.73
CA ALA A 38 -3.64 2.71 18.41
C ALA A 38 -3.82 1.37 17.70
N ARG A 39 -2.90 1.04 16.77
CA ARG A 39 -2.99 -0.17 15.96
C ARG A 39 -2.71 -1.43 16.75
N VAL A 40 -1.62 -1.48 17.52
CA VAL A 40 -1.26 -2.66 18.32
C VAL A 40 -2.33 -2.93 19.38
N ARG A 41 -2.79 -1.90 20.10
CA ARG A 41 -3.87 -2.05 21.11
C ARG A 41 -5.17 -2.59 20.51
N SER A 42 -5.44 -2.33 19.22
CA SER A 42 -6.66 -2.81 18.57
C SER A 42 -6.75 -4.34 18.52
N TYR A 43 -5.63 -5.07 18.52
CA TYR A 43 -5.60 -6.54 18.53
C TYR A 43 -5.99 -7.15 19.88
N PHE A 44 -5.90 -6.37 20.96
CA PHE A 44 -6.15 -6.83 22.34
C PHE A 44 -7.45 -6.25 22.92
N ARG A 45 -8.26 -5.57 22.11
CA ARG A 45 -9.62 -5.15 22.50
C ARG A 45 -10.59 -6.34 22.40
N ALA A 46 -11.77 -6.21 23.02
CA ALA A 46 -12.73 -7.31 23.18
C ALA A 46 -12.95 -8.11 21.89
N SER A 47 -12.73 -9.43 21.99
CA SER A 47 -12.51 -10.38 20.88
C SER A 47 -13.71 -10.60 19.95
N ALA A 48 -14.91 -10.14 20.32
CA ALA A 48 -16.14 -10.31 19.55
C ALA A 48 -16.07 -9.72 18.14
N GLN A 49 -15.23 -8.71 17.92
CA GLN A 49 -15.06 -8.04 16.62
C GLN A 49 -13.90 -8.61 15.76
N HIS A 50 -13.13 -9.57 16.27
CA HIS A 50 -11.98 -10.12 15.57
C HIS A 50 -12.35 -11.34 14.72
N SER A 51 -11.83 -11.41 13.50
CA SER A 51 -11.91 -12.60 12.66
C SER A 51 -11.19 -13.79 13.32
N LEU A 52 -11.59 -15.02 12.99
CA LEU A 52 -10.98 -16.24 13.53
C LEU A 52 -9.45 -16.23 13.35
N LYS A 53 -8.95 -15.80 12.20
CA LYS A 53 -7.51 -15.68 11.91
C LYS A 53 -6.82 -14.68 12.84
N THR A 54 -7.47 -13.56 13.15
CA THR A 54 -6.91 -12.53 14.06
C THR A 54 -6.88 -13.05 15.50
N ARG A 55 -7.91 -13.76 15.94
CA ARG A 55 -7.92 -14.40 17.26
C ARG A 55 -6.79 -15.41 17.40
N GLU A 56 -6.57 -16.23 16.37
CA GLU A 56 -5.50 -17.21 16.37
C GLU A 56 -4.10 -16.58 16.39
N LEU A 57 -3.90 -15.51 15.62
CA LEU A 57 -2.68 -14.69 15.71
C LEU A 57 -2.45 -14.23 17.14
N VAL A 58 -3.45 -13.59 17.78
CA VAL A 58 -3.32 -13.01 19.13
C VAL A 58 -2.92 -14.06 20.17
N ARG A 59 -3.35 -15.31 20.02
CA ARG A 59 -2.96 -16.41 20.93
C ARG A 59 -1.47 -16.76 20.86
N HIS A 60 -0.82 -16.48 19.74
CA HIS A 60 0.60 -16.76 19.53
C HIS A 60 1.50 -15.58 19.91
N ILE A 61 0.96 -14.38 20.17
CA ILE A 61 1.77 -13.21 20.48
C ILE A 61 2.29 -13.30 21.92
N ALA A 62 3.60 -13.37 22.07
CA ALA A 62 4.29 -13.22 23.35
C ALA A 62 4.94 -11.84 23.50
N ASP A 63 5.40 -11.24 22.40
CA ASP A 63 6.10 -9.95 22.41
C ASP A 63 5.79 -9.07 21.18
N VAL A 64 6.10 -7.78 21.28
CA VAL A 64 5.94 -6.80 20.20
C VAL A 64 7.14 -5.85 20.10
N ASP A 65 7.79 -5.87 18.93
CA ASP A 65 8.76 -4.85 18.55
C ASP A 65 8.09 -3.74 17.74
N THR A 66 8.65 -2.53 17.82
CA THR A 66 8.24 -1.43 16.93
C THR A 66 9.42 -0.66 16.37
N ILE A 67 9.29 -0.26 15.11
CA ILE A 67 10.22 0.63 14.42
C ILE A 67 9.44 1.86 14.00
N VAL A 68 9.83 3.02 14.54
CA VAL A 68 9.19 4.29 14.20
C VAL A 68 9.86 4.91 12.99
N VAL A 69 9.06 5.48 12.09
CA VAL A 69 9.53 6.11 10.86
C VAL A 69 9.01 7.54 10.72
N GLY A 70 9.53 8.29 9.76
CA GLY A 70 9.13 9.68 9.50
C GLY A 70 7.82 9.81 8.74
N SER A 71 7.45 8.80 7.93
CA SER A 71 6.26 8.88 7.08
C SER A 71 5.54 7.54 6.88
N GLU A 72 4.27 7.59 6.47
CA GLU A 72 3.52 6.38 6.11
C GLU A 72 4.14 5.64 4.90
N ALA A 73 4.82 6.37 4.01
CA ALA A 73 5.50 5.81 2.84
C ALA A 73 6.72 4.98 3.25
N GLU A 74 7.52 5.49 4.19
CA GLU A 74 8.61 4.72 4.79
C GLU A 74 8.10 3.48 5.53
N ALA A 75 7.01 3.62 6.30
CA ALA A 75 6.42 2.50 7.04
C ALA A 75 5.99 1.37 6.09
N LEU A 76 5.46 1.74 4.92
CA LEU A 76 5.12 0.79 3.87
C LEU A 76 6.35 0.06 3.32
N ILE A 77 7.38 0.81 2.93
CA ILE A 77 8.58 0.21 2.33
C ILE A 77 9.25 -0.72 3.34
N LEU A 78 9.38 -0.28 4.60
CA LEU A 78 9.96 -1.06 5.67
C LEU A 78 9.13 -2.31 5.99
N GLU A 79 7.80 -2.22 6.05
CA GLU A 79 6.92 -3.37 6.23
C GLU A 79 7.14 -4.41 5.13
N ALA A 80 7.17 -3.99 3.87
CA ALA A 80 7.37 -4.89 2.75
C ALA A 80 8.73 -5.62 2.83
N ASN A 81 9.79 -4.90 3.23
CA ASN A 81 11.12 -5.47 3.43
C ASN A 81 11.13 -6.50 4.56
N LEU A 82 10.54 -6.16 5.72
CA LEU A 82 10.48 -7.07 6.88
C LEU A 82 9.60 -8.30 6.63
N ILE A 83 8.52 -8.17 5.86
CA ILE A 83 7.72 -9.34 5.43
C ILE A 83 8.55 -10.23 4.50
N LYS A 84 9.34 -9.64 3.59
CA LYS A 84 10.20 -10.40 2.67
C LYS A 84 11.33 -11.12 3.41
N GLU A 85 11.89 -10.47 4.42
CA GLU A 85 12.98 -10.98 5.27
C GLU A 85 12.49 -12.11 6.18
N HIS A 86 11.47 -11.86 7.01
CA HIS A 86 11.03 -12.82 8.02
C HIS A 86 10.01 -13.85 7.51
N ARG A 87 9.36 -13.59 6.37
CA ARG A 87 8.27 -14.41 5.80
C ARG A 87 7.26 -14.91 6.87
N PRO A 88 6.67 -14.01 7.67
CA PRO A 88 5.90 -14.42 8.84
C PRO A 88 4.68 -15.26 8.46
N ARG A 89 4.45 -16.36 9.20
CA ARG A 89 3.36 -17.32 8.93
C ARG A 89 1.99 -16.64 8.78
N PHE A 90 1.65 -15.70 9.67
CA PHE A 90 0.33 -15.07 9.63
C PHE A 90 0.20 -13.99 8.54
N ASN A 91 1.29 -13.38 8.05
CA ASN A 91 1.22 -12.46 6.91
C ASN A 91 0.84 -13.17 5.61
N ILE A 92 1.25 -14.43 5.45
CA ILE A 92 0.87 -15.26 4.29
C ILE A 92 -0.63 -15.59 4.37
N GLN A 93 -1.11 -15.98 5.55
CA GLN A 93 -2.50 -16.37 5.79
C GLN A 93 -3.49 -15.18 5.79
N LEU A 94 -2.99 -13.97 6.08
CA LEU A 94 -3.76 -12.72 6.18
C LEU A 94 -3.54 -11.78 4.98
N ARG A 95 -2.92 -12.25 3.90
CA ARG A 95 -2.56 -11.42 2.74
C ARG A 95 -3.81 -10.83 2.09
N ASP A 96 -4.06 -9.55 2.35
CA ASP A 96 -4.98 -8.73 1.57
C ASP A 96 -4.20 -8.22 0.35
N ASP A 97 -4.69 -8.44 -0.87
CA ASP A 97 -3.94 -8.19 -2.13
C ASP A 97 -3.86 -6.69 -2.50
N LYS A 98 -3.95 -5.81 -1.49
CA LYS A 98 -3.99 -4.36 -1.66
C LYS A 98 -2.57 -3.81 -1.73
N ARG A 99 -1.93 -4.03 -2.86
CA ARG A 99 -0.70 -3.30 -3.25
C ARG A 99 -1.01 -1.81 -3.34
N TYR A 100 -0.06 -0.98 -2.92
CA TYR A 100 -0.24 0.47 -3.03
C TYR A 100 -0.27 0.92 -4.48
N PRO A 101 -1.07 1.96 -4.78
CA PRO A 101 -1.12 2.50 -6.13
C PRO A 101 0.20 3.17 -6.49
N HIS A 102 0.55 3.03 -7.77
CA HIS A 102 1.64 3.70 -8.45
C HIS A 102 1.03 4.44 -9.64
N ILE A 103 1.72 5.48 -10.11
CA ILE A 103 1.46 6.09 -11.41
C ILE A 103 2.40 5.41 -12.41
N LYS A 104 1.84 4.76 -13.43
CA LYS A 104 2.58 4.15 -14.54
C LYS A 104 2.59 5.13 -15.72
N VAL A 105 3.76 5.29 -16.31
CA VAL A 105 3.99 6.10 -17.52
C VAL A 105 4.59 5.20 -18.61
N THR A 106 3.82 4.95 -19.67
CA THR A 106 4.24 4.03 -20.76
C THR A 106 5.11 4.73 -21.80
N VAL A 107 6.34 5.08 -21.42
CA VAL A 107 7.31 5.78 -22.28
C VAL A 107 7.77 4.99 -23.50
N GLN A 108 7.54 3.68 -23.51
CA GLN A 108 7.87 2.76 -24.59
C GLN A 108 6.80 2.70 -25.69
N GLU A 109 5.60 3.22 -25.44
CA GLU A 109 4.51 3.22 -26.42
C GLU A 109 4.63 4.42 -27.36
N PRO A 110 4.21 4.31 -28.64
CA PRO A 110 4.17 5.44 -29.56
C PRO A 110 3.36 6.63 -29.02
N PHE A 111 2.31 6.33 -28.27
CA PHE A 111 1.46 7.33 -27.61
C PHE A 111 1.40 7.07 -26.10
N PRO A 112 2.36 7.62 -25.31
CA PRO A 112 2.49 7.33 -23.89
C PRO A 112 1.23 7.61 -23.08
N ARG A 113 0.96 6.76 -22.10
CA ARG A 113 -0.17 6.82 -21.17
C ARG A 113 0.31 7.12 -19.77
N VAL A 114 -0.47 7.90 -19.02
CA VAL A 114 -0.28 8.15 -17.60
C VAL A 114 -1.52 7.70 -16.83
N PHE A 115 -1.38 6.63 -16.05
CA PHE A 115 -2.52 6.07 -15.31
C PHE A 115 -2.11 5.39 -14.00
N VAL A 116 -3.09 5.19 -13.12
CA VAL A 116 -2.88 4.54 -11.82
C VAL A 116 -2.92 3.02 -11.97
N THR A 117 -1.92 2.33 -11.42
CA THR A 117 -1.87 0.87 -11.36
C THR A 117 -1.45 0.40 -9.96
N ARG A 118 -1.83 -0.82 -9.59
CA ARG A 118 -1.31 -1.52 -8.40
C ARG A 118 -0.32 -2.63 -8.75
N ARG A 119 -0.08 -2.84 -10.04
CA ARG A 119 0.82 -3.85 -10.58
C ARG A 119 2.03 -3.16 -11.21
N ILE A 120 3.20 -3.53 -10.73
CA ILE A 120 4.50 -3.21 -11.35
C ILE A 120 4.88 -4.41 -12.21
N ALA A 121 5.31 -4.15 -13.44
CA ALA A 121 5.80 -5.15 -14.37
C ALA A 121 7.13 -4.67 -14.96
N ASN A 122 7.95 -5.61 -15.44
CA ASN A 122 9.19 -5.30 -16.16
C ASN A 122 8.87 -5.06 -17.64
N ASP A 123 8.05 -4.06 -17.94
CA ASP A 123 7.52 -3.79 -19.27
C ASP A 123 8.14 -2.55 -19.95
N GLY A 124 9.20 -1.99 -19.36
CA GLY A 124 9.87 -0.77 -19.85
C GLY A 124 9.15 0.54 -19.49
N ALA A 125 8.01 0.49 -18.79
CA ALA A 125 7.34 1.69 -18.30
C ALA A 125 8.06 2.28 -17.08
N ARG A 126 7.84 3.58 -16.84
CA ARG A 126 8.27 4.25 -15.62
C ARG A 126 7.16 4.17 -14.56
N TYR A 127 7.53 3.82 -13.34
CA TYR A 127 6.61 3.71 -12.21
C TYR A 127 6.98 4.72 -11.14
N PHE A 128 6.01 5.51 -10.70
CA PHE A 128 6.17 6.51 -9.63
C PHE A 128 5.29 6.11 -8.44
N GLY A 129 5.83 6.18 -7.23
CA GLY A 129 5.19 5.73 -6.00
C GLY A 129 6.10 4.80 -5.20
N PRO A 130 5.55 3.98 -4.28
CA PRO A 130 4.12 3.83 -3.97
C PRO A 130 3.50 5.07 -3.32
N TYR A 131 2.23 5.36 -3.62
CA TYR A 131 1.50 6.46 -3.00
C TYR A 131 0.61 5.99 -1.85
N THR A 132 0.86 6.48 -0.65
CA THR A 132 0.06 6.13 0.54
C THR A 132 -1.30 6.81 0.59
N SER A 133 -1.40 8.05 0.08
CA SER A 133 -2.65 8.78 -0.07
C SER A 133 -3.18 8.69 -1.50
N VAL A 134 -4.18 7.83 -1.72
CA VAL A 134 -4.87 7.69 -3.02
C VAL A 134 -5.51 9.02 -3.44
N GLY A 135 -6.08 9.76 -2.48
CA GLY A 135 -6.71 11.05 -2.73
C GLY A 135 -5.72 12.09 -3.24
N ALA A 136 -4.64 12.33 -2.49
CA ALA A 136 -3.61 13.30 -2.88
C ALA A 136 -2.96 12.94 -4.22
N MET A 137 -2.65 11.66 -4.44
CA MET A 137 -2.13 11.17 -5.72
C MET A 137 -3.10 11.46 -6.88
N ARG A 138 -4.40 11.21 -6.70
CA ARG A 138 -5.41 11.48 -7.74
C ARG A 138 -5.54 12.98 -8.03
N SER A 139 -5.54 13.82 -7.00
CA SER A 139 -5.60 15.28 -7.17
C SER A 139 -4.38 15.81 -7.92
N ALA A 140 -3.17 15.36 -7.56
CA ALA A 140 -1.95 15.74 -8.27
C ALA A 140 -1.98 15.27 -9.73
N LEU A 141 -2.39 14.02 -9.98
CA LEU A 141 -2.51 13.48 -11.33
C LEU A 141 -3.56 14.24 -12.17
N GLU A 142 -4.66 14.71 -11.54
CA GLU A 142 -5.67 15.50 -12.23
C GLU A 142 -5.11 16.86 -12.69
N VAL A 143 -4.30 17.52 -11.86
CA VAL A 143 -3.61 18.77 -12.25
C VAL A 143 -2.69 18.51 -13.45
N VAL A 144 -1.88 17.45 -13.39
CA VAL A 144 -0.99 17.07 -14.49
C VAL A 144 -1.78 16.80 -15.79
N LYS A 145 -2.91 16.08 -15.70
CA LYS A 145 -3.79 15.82 -16.85
C LYS A 145 -4.35 17.11 -17.45
N ARG A 146 -4.73 18.09 -16.64
CA ARG A 146 -5.26 19.37 -17.13
C ARG A 146 -4.19 20.23 -17.80
N LEU A 147 -2.99 20.32 -17.20
CA LEU A 147 -1.92 21.19 -17.70
C LEU A 147 -1.22 20.62 -18.93
N TYR A 148 -0.96 19.32 -18.95
CA TYR A 148 -0.15 18.67 -19.98
C TYR A 148 -0.97 17.81 -20.93
N THR A 149 -2.29 17.71 -20.74
CA THR A 149 -3.21 16.93 -21.59
C THR A 149 -2.79 15.47 -21.78
N VAL A 150 -2.21 14.87 -20.72
CA VAL A 150 -1.64 13.51 -20.81
C VAL A 150 -2.74 12.46 -21.00
N ARG A 151 -2.50 11.57 -21.95
CA ARG A 151 -3.39 10.47 -22.29
C ARG A 151 -3.54 9.49 -21.12
N SER A 152 -4.76 9.06 -20.84
CA SER A 152 -5.03 8.05 -19.79
C SER A 152 -5.96 6.91 -20.20
N CYS A 153 -6.38 6.88 -21.47
CA CYS A 153 -7.25 5.83 -22.01
C CYS A 153 -6.50 4.50 -22.16
N ARG A 154 -7.27 3.40 -22.23
CA ARG A 154 -6.73 2.03 -22.22
C ARG A 154 -6.41 1.45 -23.59
N TYR A 155 -6.81 2.12 -24.67
CA TYR A 155 -6.54 1.67 -26.05
C TYR A 155 -5.05 1.40 -26.27
N ASP A 156 -4.69 0.44 -27.11
CA ASP A 156 -3.33 0.31 -27.62
C ASP A 156 -3.23 1.06 -28.95
N LEU A 157 -2.69 2.27 -28.96
CA LEU A 157 -2.69 3.12 -30.16
C LEU A 157 -1.36 2.98 -30.91
N PRO A 158 -1.38 2.89 -32.25
CA PRO A 158 -2.54 3.12 -33.14
C PRO A 158 -3.45 1.91 -33.42
N HIS A 159 -3.11 0.70 -32.96
CA HIS A 159 -3.80 -0.55 -33.33
C HIS A 159 -5.30 -0.58 -32.96
N ASP A 160 -5.65 -0.13 -31.76
CA ASP A 160 -7.01 -0.10 -31.21
C ASP A 160 -7.63 1.30 -31.28
N ALA A 161 -7.35 2.06 -32.34
CA ALA A 161 -7.88 3.40 -32.51
C ALA A 161 -9.42 3.37 -32.57
N PRO A 162 -10.14 3.98 -31.59
CA PRO A 162 -11.59 4.04 -31.66
C PRO A 162 -12.02 4.97 -32.81
N ALA A 163 -13.15 4.66 -33.45
CA ALA A 163 -13.69 5.46 -34.56
C ALA A 163 -14.01 6.92 -34.18
N ARG A 164 -14.16 7.22 -32.88
CA ARG A 164 -14.37 8.58 -32.37
C ARG A 164 -13.46 8.84 -31.16
N PRO A 165 -12.95 10.07 -30.99
CA PRO A 165 -12.22 10.46 -29.80
C PRO A 165 -13.04 10.26 -28.52
N CYS A 166 -12.35 9.99 -27.40
CA CYS A 166 -13.01 9.79 -26.12
C CYS A 166 -13.41 11.12 -25.46
N LEU A 167 -14.17 11.05 -24.36
CA LEU A 167 -14.59 12.22 -23.58
C LEU A 167 -13.44 13.16 -23.22
N ASP A 168 -12.28 12.62 -22.81
CA ASP A 168 -11.11 13.43 -22.43
C ASP A 168 -10.65 14.35 -23.56
N TYR A 169 -10.82 13.97 -24.83
CA TYR A 169 -10.57 14.85 -25.97
C TYR A 169 -11.59 15.99 -26.03
N HIS A 170 -12.88 15.65 -25.97
CA HIS A 170 -13.96 16.62 -26.07
C HIS A 170 -13.97 17.67 -24.93
N ILE A 171 -13.44 17.33 -23.76
CA ILE A 171 -13.30 18.26 -22.62
C ILE A 171 -11.91 18.89 -22.50
N GLY A 172 -11.05 18.76 -23.52
CA GLY A 172 -9.74 19.40 -23.58
C GLY A 172 -8.68 18.84 -22.63
N ARG A 173 -8.86 17.61 -22.12
CA ARG A 173 -7.92 16.90 -21.21
C ARG A 173 -6.97 15.94 -21.93
N CYS A 174 -7.17 15.71 -23.22
CA CYS A 174 -6.33 14.90 -24.07
C CYS A 174 -6.32 15.52 -25.46
N LYS A 175 -5.18 15.49 -26.15
CA LYS A 175 -5.12 16.00 -27.54
C LYS A 175 -5.71 15.04 -28.57
N ALA A 176 -5.96 13.79 -28.17
CA ALA A 176 -6.03 12.64 -29.07
C ALA A 176 -4.75 12.52 -29.93
N PRO A 177 -4.25 11.32 -30.23
CA PRO A 177 -3.37 11.19 -31.38
C PRO A 177 -4.13 11.44 -32.68
#